data_AF-A0A5E4G1J6-F1
#
_entry.id   AF-A0A5E4G1J6-F1
#
_cell.length_a   1.000
_cell.length_b   1.000
_cell.length_c   1.000
_cell.angle_alpha   90.00
_cell.angle_beta   90.00
_cell.angle_gamma   90.00
#
_symmetry.space_group_name_H-M   'P 1'
#
loop_
_entity.id
_entity.type
_entity.pdbx_description
1 polymer ?
#
loop_
_entity_poly.entity_id
_entity_poly.type
_entity_poly.pdbx_seq_one_letter_code
_entity_poly.pdbx_strand_id
1 'polypeptide(L)'
;MTDDILPSLEDQGVHQLYPKGPNIDFKKELRSLNRELQLHILELADILVERPSQYARRVEDISLIFKNLHHLLNSLRPHQARATLIHILELQIQRRKQAVEDIKKRREEARRLLKESIGTLEDTDASFVLK
;
A
#
# COMPACT_ATOMS: atom_id res chain seq x y z
N MET A 1 -10.40 4.12 -21.44
CA MET A 1 -9.33 4.33 -20.44
C MET A 1 -9.62 5.69 -19.83
N THR A 2 -10.35 5.71 -18.72
CA THR A 2 -10.73 6.95 -18.06
C THR A 2 -9.50 7.51 -17.37
N ASP A 3 -8.98 8.60 -17.89
CA ASP A 3 -8.08 9.49 -17.17
C ASP A 3 -8.71 9.76 -15.80
N ASP A 4 -8.11 9.20 -14.75
CA ASP A 4 -8.50 9.38 -13.34
C ASP A 4 -8.03 10.78 -12.88
N ILE A 5 -8.36 11.79 -13.69
CA ILE A 5 -8.07 13.20 -13.42
C ILE A 5 -9.12 13.62 -12.41
N LEU A 6 -8.69 13.70 -11.15
CA LEU A 6 -9.53 14.19 -10.08
C LEU A 6 -10.00 15.62 -10.46
N PRO A 7 -11.30 15.91 -10.46
CA PRO A 7 -11.79 17.26 -10.73
C PRO A 7 -11.15 18.24 -9.73
N SER A 8 -10.74 19.42 -10.20
CA SER A 8 -10.06 20.38 -9.35
C SER A 8 -10.97 20.86 -8.22
N LEU A 9 -10.40 21.31 -7.11
CA LEU A 9 -11.19 21.86 -6.00
C LEU A 9 -11.98 23.09 -6.43
N GLU A 10 -11.44 23.88 -7.36
CA GLU A 10 -12.12 25.07 -7.89
C GLU A 10 -13.32 24.73 -8.76
N ASP A 11 -13.25 23.64 -9.54
CA ASP A 11 -14.41 23.11 -10.30
C ASP A 11 -15.52 22.61 -9.36
N GLN A 12 -15.19 22.30 -8.11
CA GLN A 12 -16.12 21.89 -7.07
C GLN A 12 -16.61 23.08 -6.21
N GLY A 13 -16.21 24.31 -6.54
CA GLY A 13 -16.54 25.52 -5.78
C GLY A 13 -15.85 25.57 -4.41
N VAL A 14 -14.72 24.88 -4.24
CA VAL A 14 -13.99 24.77 -2.99
C VAL A 14 -12.66 25.52 -3.11
N HIS A 15 -12.38 26.40 -2.15
CA HIS A 15 -11.10 27.09 -2.13
C HIS A 15 -9.97 26.12 -1.76
N GLN A 16 -8.92 26.11 -2.59
CA GLN A 16 -7.75 25.27 -2.40
C GLN A 16 -6.79 25.92 -1.39
N LEU A 17 -6.51 25.21 -0.30
CA LEU A 17 -5.70 25.71 0.82
C LEU A 17 -4.19 25.38 0.71
N TYR A 18 -3.78 24.61 -0.29
CA TYR A 18 -2.39 24.20 -0.52
C TYR A 18 -1.89 24.67 -1.89
N PRO A 19 -0.57 24.87 -2.08
CA PRO A 19 -0.02 25.43 -3.32
C PRO A 19 -0.39 24.61 -4.56
N LYS A 20 -0.73 25.32 -5.65
CA LYS A 20 -0.94 24.72 -6.97
C LYS A 20 0.40 24.53 -7.67
N GLY A 21 0.80 23.28 -7.93
CA GLY A 21 2.02 23.01 -8.67
C GLY A 21 2.29 21.52 -8.89
N PRO A 22 3.21 21.17 -9.80
CA PRO A 22 3.55 19.79 -10.13
C PRO A 22 4.36 19.08 -9.04
N ASN A 23 4.91 19.81 -8.06
CA ASN A 23 5.79 19.26 -7.01
C ASN A 23 5.22 19.51 -5.60
N ILE A 24 3.97 19.10 -5.40
CA ILE A 24 3.32 19.19 -4.09
C ILE A 24 3.92 18.14 -3.15
N ASP A 25 4.46 18.58 -2.02
CA ASP A 25 4.81 17.68 -0.92
C ASP A 25 3.55 17.28 -0.16
N PHE A 26 2.88 16.22 -0.64
CA PHE A 26 1.64 15.70 -0.06
C PHE A 26 1.74 15.46 1.45
N LYS A 27 2.90 14.99 1.94
CA LYS A 27 3.08 14.68 3.37
C LYS A 27 3.09 15.96 4.20
N LYS A 28 3.80 16.98 3.72
CA LYS A 28 3.84 18.29 4.39
C LYS A 28 2.47 18.96 4.37
N GLU A 29 1.80 18.99 3.24
CA GLU A 29 0.49 19.66 3.09
C GLU A 29 -0.61 18.95 3.90
N LEU A 30 -0.70 17.62 3.84
CA LEU A 30 -1.64 16.85 4.68
C LEU A 30 -1.42 17.10 6.18
N ARG A 31 -0.16 17.20 6.60
CA ARG A 31 0.17 17.50 8.01
C ARG A 31 -0.21 18.92 8.39
N SER A 32 0.00 19.88 7.49
CA SER A 32 -0.39 21.28 7.69
C SER A 32 -1.90 21.40 7.88
N LEU A 33 -2.68 20.86 6.93
CA LEU A 33 -4.14 20.88 6.99
C LEU A 33 -4.69 20.12 8.20
N ASN A 34 -4.05 19.02 8.62
CA ASN A 34 -4.47 18.29 9.82
C ASN A 34 -4.26 19.13 11.10
N ARG A 35 -3.15 19.88 11.20
CA ARG A 35 -2.93 20.81 12.32
C ARG A 35 -3.95 21.94 12.32
N GLU A 36 -4.25 22.49 11.16
CA GLU A 36 -5.27 23.53 11.00
C GLU A 36 -6.66 23.02 11.40
N LEU A 37 -7.02 21.80 10.98
CA LEU A 37 -8.25 21.12 11.38
C LEU A 37 -8.34 20.95 12.90
N GLN A 38 -7.27 20.50 13.54
CA GLN A 38 -7.23 20.34 15.00
C GLN A 38 -7.47 21.67 15.73
N LEU A 39 -6.84 22.75 15.26
CA LEU A 39 -7.05 24.09 15.82
C LEU A 39 -8.52 24.51 15.67
N HIS A 40 -9.12 24.31 14.50
CA HIS A 40 -10.51 24.67 14.26
C HIS A 40 -11.50 23.87 15.11
N ILE A 41 -11.19 22.60 15.40
CA ILE A 41 -12.00 21.77 16.31
C ILE A 41 -11.91 22.28 17.75
N LEU A 42 -10.73 22.70 18.22
CA LEU A 42 -10.57 23.30 19.54
C LEU A 42 -11.32 24.63 19.64
N GLU A 43 -11.19 25.50 18.64
CA GLU A 43 -11.94 26.76 18.57
C GLU A 43 -13.45 26.53 18.50
N LEU A 44 -13.91 25.46 17.84
CA LEU A 44 -15.32 25.09 17.85
C LEU A 44 -15.79 24.71 19.26
N ALA A 45 -14.98 23.97 20.02
CA ALA A 45 -15.30 23.62 21.40
C ALA A 45 -15.45 24.88 22.26
N ASP A 46 -14.53 25.85 22.12
CA ASP A 46 -14.59 27.12 22.84
C ASP A 46 -15.84 27.95 22.45
N ILE A 47 -16.15 28.03 21.15
CA ILE A 47 -17.35 28.73 20.64
C ILE A 47 -18.63 28.09 21.16
N LEU A 48 -18.70 26.76 21.24
CA LEU A 48 -19.88 26.07 21.76
C LEU A 48 -20.13 26.37 23.24
N VAL A 49 -19.07 26.65 24.01
CA VAL A 49 -19.15 27.04 25.42
C VAL A 49 -19.51 28.52 25.56
N GLU A 50 -18.83 29.42 24.85
CA GLU A 50 -18.99 30.87 25.03
C GLU A 50 -20.14 31.47 24.22
N ARG A 51 -20.30 31.05 22.95
CA ARG A 51 -21.20 31.68 21.95
C ARG A 51 -21.76 30.64 20.97
N PRO A 52 -22.63 29.73 21.44
CA PRO A 52 -23.10 28.59 20.64
C PRO A 52 -23.81 29.01 19.36
N SER A 53 -24.36 30.22 19.25
CA SER A 53 -25.01 30.72 18.03
C SER A 53 -24.04 30.91 16.84
N GLN A 54 -22.73 30.95 17.07
CA GLN A 54 -21.72 31.21 16.04
C GLN A 54 -21.07 29.92 15.48
N TYR A 55 -21.49 28.74 15.95
CA TYR A 55 -20.87 27.46 15.57
C TYR A 55 -20.90 27.18 14.06
N ALA A 56 -21.96 27.61 13.36
CA ALA A 56 -22.20 27.28 11.95
C ALA A 56 -21.04 27.71 11.05
N ARG A 57 -20.52 28.92 11.24
CA ARG A 57 -19.38 29.44 10.49
C ARG A 57 -18.12 28.58 10.69
N ARG A 58 -17.89 28.12 11.91
CA ARG A 58 -16.73 27.27 12.22
C ARG A 58 -16.85 25.87 11.62
N VAL A 59 -18.06 25.33 11.57
CA VAL A 59 -18.34 24.06 10.91
C VAL A 59 -18.14 24.15 9.39
N GLU A 60 -18.45 25.30 8.77
CA GLU A 60 -18.13 25.55 7.36
C GLU A 60 -16.62 25.55 7.11
N ASP A 61 -15.83 26.23 7.95
CA ASP A 61 -14.36 26.24 7.86
C ASP A 61 -13.78 24.81 8.00
N ILE A 62 -14.28 24.04 8.98
CA ILE A 62 -13.89 22.63 9.16
C ILE A 62 -14.23 21.80 7.92
N SER A 63 -15.42 22.00 7.35
CA SER A 63 -15.87 21.31 6.14
C SER A 63 -14.97 21.63 4.94
N LEU A 64 -14.50 22.88 4.84
CA LEU A 64 -13.56 23.30 3.80
C LEU A 64 -12.21 22.58 3.93
N ILE A 65 -11.67 22.48 5.15
CA ILE A 65 -10.41 21.76 5.41
C ILE A 65 -10.56 20.27 5.07
N PHE A 66 -11.68 19.64 5.44
CA PHE A 66 -11.95 18.25 5.09
C PHE A 66 -12.01 18.01 3.58
N LYS A 67 -12.66 18.88 2.81
CA LYS A 67 -12.69 18.77 1.34
C LYS A 67 -11.28 18.86 0.74
N ASN A 68 -10.45 19.76 1.26
CA ASN A 68 -9.04 19.89 0.85
C ASN A 68 -8.21 18.64 1.18
N LEU A 69 -8.34 18.11 2.40
CA LEU A 69 -7.69 16.86 2.81
C LEU A 69 -8.10 15.68 1.93
N HIS A 70 -9.40 15.53 1.67
CA HIS A 70 -9.92 14.47 0.81
C HIS A 70 -9.37 14.54 -0.60
N HIS A 71 -9.30 15.74 -1.17
CA HIS A 71 -8.73 15.93 -2.50
C HIS A 71 -7.24 15.56 -2.54
N LEU A 72 -6.42 15.98 -1.57
CA LEU A 72 -5.01 15.59 -1.50
C LEU A 72 -4.82 14.07 -1.37
N LEU A 73 -5.62 13.41 -0.53
CA LEU A 73 -5.61 11.95 -0.39
C LEU A 73 -6.00 11.27 -1.70
N ASN A 74 -7.03 11.78 -2.38
CA ASN A 74 -7.50 11.23 -3.64
C ASN A 74 -6.44 11.34 -4.75
N SER A 75 -5.70 12.44 -4.78
CA SER A 75 -4.57 12.67 -5.69
C SER A 75 -3.37 11.74 -5.41
N LEU A 76 -3.27 11.17 -4.20
CA LEU A 76 -2.24 10.20 -3.83
C LEU A 76 -2.60 8.76 -4.23
N ARG A 77 -3.88 8.46 -4.50
CA ARG A 77 -4.35 7.10 -4.83
C ARG A 77 -3.60 6.44 -5.99
N PRO A 78 -3.28 7.13 -7.11
CA PRO A 78 -2.50 6.52 -8.19
C PRO A 78 -1.09 6.08 -7.76
N HIS A 79 -0.44 6.87 -6.89
CA HIS A 79 0.86 6.50 -6.34
C HIS A 79 0.75 5.29 -5.41
N GLN A 80 -0.27 5.25 -4.56
CA GLN A 80 -0.55 4.11 -3.69
C GLN A 80 -0.80 2.84 -4.50
N ALA A 81 -1.63 2.90 -5.54
CA ALA A 81 -1.90 1.77 -6.42
C ALA A 81 -0.61 1.20 -7.05
N ARG A 82 0.29 2.07 -7.50
CA ARG A 82 1.61 1.66 -8.02
C ARG A 82 2.46 0.99 -6.94
N ALA A 83 2.54 1.56 -5.75
CA ALA A 83 3.30 0.97 -4.64
C ALA A 83 2.74 -0.40 -4.23
N THR A 84 1.41 -0.54 -4.18
CA THR A 84 0.74 -1.82 -3.93
C THR A 84 1.07 -2.84 -5.01
N LEU A 85 1.05 -2.44 -6.28
CA LEU A 85 1.39 -3.34 -7.40
C LEU A 85 2.85 -3.80 -7.33
N ILE A 86 3.78 -2.90 -7.02
CA ILE A 86 5.20 -3.25 -6.80
C ILE A 86 5.31 -4.29 -5.68
N HIS A 87 4.67 -4.06 -4.54
CA HIS A 87 4.70 -4.97 -3.41
C HIS A 87 4.14 -6.37 -3.75
N ILE A 88 3.05 -6.43 -4.51
CA ILE A 88 2.47 -7.69 -5.00
C ILE A 88 3.47 -8.43 -5.89
N LEU A 89 4.13 -7.73 -6.82
CA LEU A 89 5.11 -8.33 -7.72
C LEU A 89 6.35 -8.84 -6.96
N GLU A 90 6.84 -8.10 -5.98
CA GLU A 90 7.93 -8.54 -5.11
C GLU A 90 7.56 -9.83 -4.38
N LEU A 91 6.35 -9.91 -3.82
CA LEU A 91 5.85 -11.11 -3.16
C LEU A 91 5.74 -12.30 -4.12
N GLN A 92 5.31 -12.07 -5.37
CA GLN A 92 5.26 -13.10 -6.39
C GLN A 92 6.65 -13.63 -6.74
N ILE A 93 7.65 -12.75 -6.85
CA ILE A 93 9.04 -13.14 -7.10
C ILE A 93 9.56 -14.01 -5.94
N GLN A 94 9.32 -13.61 -4.69
CA GLN A 94 9.75 -14.38 -3.53
C GLN A 94 9.10 -15.77 -3.48
N ARG A 95 7.79 -15.86 -3.72
CA ARG A 95 7.09 -17.15 -3.80
C ARG A 95 7.66 -18.06 -4.89
N ARG A 96 7.95 -17.51 -6.07
CA ARG A 96 8.55 -18.28 -7.18
C ARG A 96 9.95 -18.77 -6.84
N LYS A 97 10.78 -17.94 -6.19
CA LYS A 97 12.10 -18.36 -5.72
C LYS A 97 12.01 -19.51 -4.72
N GLN A 98 11.11 -19.40 -3.73
CA GLN A 98 10.89 -20.46 -2.77
C GLN A 98 10.45 -21.77 -3.45
N ALA A 99 9.48 -21.70 -4.37
CA ALA A 99 9.01 -22.87 -5.11
C ALA A 99 10.13 -23.54 -5.93
N VAL A 100 11.02 -22.74 -6.54
CA VAL A 100 12.18 -23.28 -7.27
C VAL A 100 13.15 -24.00 -6.34
N GLU A 101 13.44 -23.44 -5.16
CA GLU A 101 14.31 -24.11 -4.19
C GLU A 101 13.68 -25.38 -3.62
N ASP A 102 12.37 -25.38 -3.36
CA ASP A 102 11.65 -26.58 -2.92
C ASP A 102 11.70 -27.69 -3.98
N ILE A 103 11.56 -27.33 -5.27
CA ILE A 103 11.69 -28.28 -6.39
C ILE A 103 13.11 -28.82 -6.48
N LYS A 104 14.14 -27.97 -6.35
CA LYS A 104 15.54 -28.42 -6.37
C LYS A 104 15.83 -29.40 -5.24
N LYS A 105 15.38 -29.09 -4.01
CA LYS A 105 15.54 -29.97 -2.86
C LYS A 105 14.89 -31.33 -3.07
N ARG A 106 13.62 -31.35 -3.51
CA ARG A 106 12.91 -32.61 -3.82
C ARG A 106 13.59 -33.41 -4.94
N ARG A 107 14.16 -32.75 -5.94
CA ARG A 107 14.91 -33.39 -7.02
C ARG A 107 16.18 -34.06 -6.49
N GLU A 108 16.91 -33.41 -5.60
CA GLU A 108 18.11 -33.98 -4.97
C GLU A 108 17.77 -35.18 -4.10
N GLU A 109 16.71 -35.09 -3.30
CA GLU A 109 16.19 -36.21 -2.50
C GLU A 109 15.82 -37.40 -3.39
N ALA A 110 15.05 -37.17 -4.47
CA ALA A 110 14.68 -38.23 -5.41
C ALA A 110 15.91 -38.87 -6.10
N ARG A 111 16.90 -38.05 -6.51
CA ARG A 111 18.15 -38.55 -7.11
C ARG A 111 18.95 -39.40 -6.12
N ARG A 112 19.01 -38.99 -4.87
CA ARG A 112 19.68 -39.75 -3.81
C ARG A 112 19.01 -41.11 -3.61
N LEU A 113 17.68 -41.13 -3.47
CA LEU A 113 16.91 -42.37 -3.32
C LEU A 113 17.11 -43.30 -4.52
N LEU A 114 17.05 -42.78 -5.75
CA LEU A 114 17.31 -43.58 -6.96
C LEU A 114 18.72 -44.17 -6.97
N LYS A 115 19.73 -43.40 -6.54
CA LYS A 115 21.12 -43.89 -6.46
C LYS A 115 21.27 -45.00 -5.41
N GLU A 116 20.63 -44.84 -4.26
CA GLU A 116 20.60 -45.87 -3.20
C GLU A 116 19.89 -47.15 -3.70
N SER A 117 18.76 -47.02 -4.41
CA SER A 117 18.06 -48.17 -4.99
C SER A 117 18.86 -48.87 -6.11
N ILE A 118 19.58 -48.14 -6.96
CA ILE A 118 20.44 -48.76 -7.99
C ILE A 118 21.61 -49.51 -7.34
N GLY A 119 22.27 -48.91 -6.33
CA GLY A 119 23.37 -49.58 -5.63
C GLY A 119 22.94 -50.87 -4.93
N THR A 120 21.75 -50.89 -4.34
CA THR A 120 21.20 -52.13 -3.73
C THR A 120 20.88 -53.21 -4.76
N LEU A 121 20.44 -52.85 -5.97
CA LEU A 121 20.22 -53.83 -7.05
C LEU A 121 21.54 -54.41 -7.58
N GLU A 122 22.57 -53.58 -7.76
CA GLU A 122 23.91 -54.03 -8.20
C GLU A 122 24.55 -54.98 -7.17
N ASP A 123 24.40 -54.71 -5.87
CA ASP A 123 24.86 -55.62 -4.80
C ASP A 123 24.08 -56.94 -4.78
N THR A 124 22.79 -56.92 -5.15
CA THR A 124 21.95 -58.12 -5.19
C THR A 124 22.31 -59.00 -6.39
N ASP A 125 22.57 -58.42 -7.56
CA ASP A 125 23.04 -59.13 -8.75
C ASP A 125 24.44 -59.74 -8.55
N ALA A 126 25.35 -59.02 -7.89
CA ALA A 126 26.67 -59.56 -7.53
C ALA A 126 26.58 -60.77 -6.58
N SER A 127 25.58 -60.80 -5.69
CA SER A 127 25.31 -61.95 -4.82
C SER A 127 24.71 -63.15 -5.55
N PHE A 128 23.98 -62.92 -6.65
CA PHE A 128 23.35 -63.96 -7.46
C PHE A 128 24.32 -64.61 -8.46
N VAL A 129 25.34 -63.88 -8.93
CA VAL A 129 26.39 -64.40 -9.83
C VAL A 129 27.43 -65.25 -9.09
N LEU A 130 27.56 -65.09 -7.77
CA LEU A 130 28.49 -65.85 -6.92
C LEU A 130 27.89 -67.16 -6.35
N LYS A 131 26.71 -67.59 -6.82
CA LYS A 131 26.02 -68.80 -6.36
C LYS A 131 25.76 -69.75 -7.53
#